data_AF-A0A3D4QQY1-F1
#
_entry.id   AF-A0A3D4QQY1-F1
#
_cell.length_a   1.000
_cell.length_b   1.000
_cell.length_c   1.000
_cell.angle_alpha   90.00
_cell.angle_beta   90.00
_cell.angle_gamma   90.00
#
_symmetry.space_group_name_H-M   'P 1'
#
loop_
_entity.id
_entity.type
_entity.pdbx_description
1 polymer ?
#
loop_
_entity_poly.entity_id
_entity_poly.type
_entity_poly.pdbx_seq_one_letter_code
_entity_poly.pdbx_strand_id
1 'polypeptide(L)' 'NATDSLNLAIQGSVSPGDHVIFTSMEHNAVVRPLKEMEKQGLKLTVTACAPDGTIDPDDISKAIQPDTRL' A
#
# COMPACT_ATOMS: atom_id res chain seq x y z
N ASN A 1 -8.83 19.16 5.90
CA ASN A 1 -8.52 17.84 6.46
C ASN A 1 -7.82 16.98 5.43
N ALA A 2 -6.51 16.81 5.51
CA ALA A 2 -5.76 15.98 4.56
C ALA A 2 -6.07 14.48 4.70
N THR A 3 -6.45 14.04 5.90
CA THR A 3 -6.79 12.63 6.21
C THR A 3 -8.03 12.12 5.47
N ASP A 4 -9.08 12.94 5.38
CA ASP A 4 -10.33 12.54 4.72
C ASP A 4 -10.17 12.45 3.20
N SER A 5 -9.43 13.40 2.61
CA SER A 5 -9.07 13.38 1.19
C SER A 5 -8.22 12.15 0.83
N LEU A 6 -7.28 11.77 1.71
CA LEU A 6 -6.42 10.62 1.48
C LEU A 6 -7.19 9.30 1.57
N ASN A 7 -8.09 9.18 2.54
CA ASN A 7 -8.96 8.00 2.66
C ASN A 7 -9.87 7.85 1.44
N LEU A 8 -10.47 8.94 0.94
CA LEU A 8 -11.28 8.92 -0.28
C LEU A 8 -10.46 8.56 -1.52
N ALA A 9 -9.24 9.08 -1.64
CA ALA A 9 -8.35 8.74 -2.75
C ALA A 9 -7.95 7.27 -2.72
N ILE A 10 -7.59 6.73 -1.55
CA ILE A 10 -7.21 5.33 -1.39
C ILE A 10 -8.41 4.42 -1.65
N GLN A 11 -9.56 4.66 -1.00
CA GLN A 11 -10.78 3.87 -1.18
C GLN A 11 -11.35 3.95 -2.61
N GLY A 12 -11.16 5.08 -3.30
CA GLY A 12 -11.57 5.24 -4.70
C GLY A 12 -10.63 4.59 -5.70
N SER A 13 -9.39 4.30 -5.31
CA SER A 13 -8.35 3.74 -6.19
C SER A 13 -8.19 2.23 -6.08
N VAL A 14 -8.60 1.63 -4.95
CA VAL A 14 -8.43 0.19 -4.70
C VAL A 14 -9.72 -0.44 -4.18
N SER A 15 -10.05 -1.62 -4.69
CA SER A 15 -11.25 -2.38 -4.35
C SER A 15 -10.91 -3.62 -3.51
N PRO A 16 -11.89 -4.18 -2.77
CA PRO A 16 -11.72 -5.49 -2.14
C PRO A 16 -11.29 -6.54 -3.17
N GLY A 17 -10.19 -7.24 -2.90
CA GLY A 17 -9.56 -8.21 -3.81
C GLY A 17 -8.38 -7.69 -4.61
N ASP A 18 -8.17 -6.37 -4.67
CA ASP A 18 -6.97 -5.78 -5.27
C ASP A 18 -5.75 -5.99 -4.35
N HIS A 19 -4.57 -5.89 -4.96
CA HIS A 19 -3.30 -5.96 -4.27
C HIS A 19 -2.61 -4.60 -4.24
N VAL A 20 -2.15 -4.19 -3.06
CA VAL A 20 -1.42 -2.94 -2.82
C VAL A 20 -0.06 -3.24 -2.23
N ILE A 21 0.96 -2.66 -2.82
CA ILE A 21 2.34 -2.75 -2.36
C ILE A 21 2.73 -1.40 -1.78
N PHE A 22 3.18 -1.40 -0.53
CA PHE A 22 3.66 -0.17 0.10
C PHE A 22 4.90 -0.45 0.93
N THR A 23 5.59 0.63 1.28
CA THR A 23 6.92 0.55 1.87
C THR A 23 6.82 0.66 3.39
N SER A 24 7.78 0.10 4.11
CA SER A 24 7.86 0.27 5.58
C SER A 24 8.06 1.72 6.02
N MET A 25 8.36 2.63 5.08
CA MET A 25 8.57 4.06 5.33
C MET A 25 7.31 4.91 5.16
N GLU A 26 6.18 4.30 4.78
CA GLU A 26 4.93 5.03 4.58
C GLU A 26 4.41 5.66 5.87
N HIS A 27 3.85 6.87 5.74
CA HIS A 27 3.29 7.58 6.86
C HIS A 27 2.09 6.81 7.43
N ASN A 28 1.91 6.83 8.75
CA ASN A 28 0.78 6.16 9.43
C ASN A 28 -0.60 6.54 8.88
N ALA A 29 -0.73 7.72 8.25
CA ALA A 29 -1.96 8.16 7.60
C ALA A 29 -2.33 7.33 6.36
N VAL A 30 -1.36 6.67 5.71
CA VAL A 30 -1.57 5.73 4.59
C VAL A 30 -1.76 4.31 5.12
N VAL A 31 -0.96 3.91 6.12
CA VAL A 31 -1.00 2.55 6.67
C VAL A 31 -2.33 2.22 7.37
N ARG A 32 -2.89 3.16 8.13
CA ARG A 32 -4.16 2.96 8.86
C ARG A 32 -5.34 2.62 7.94
N PRO A 33 -5.65 3.41 6.87
CA PRO A 33 -6.73 3.06 5.97
C PRO A 33 -6.47 1.78 5.20
N LEU A 34 -5.24 1.53 4.73
CA LEU A 34 -4.90 0.28 4.05
C LEU A 34 -5.17 -0.94 4.94
N LYS A 35 -4.74 -0.91 6.21
CA LYS A 35 -5.03 -1.98 7.18
C LYS A 35 -6.51 -2.19 7.45
N GLU A 36 -7.32 -1.14 7.38
CA GLU A 36 -8.77 -1.30 7.52
C GLU A 36 -9.38 -1.96 6.28
N MET A 37 -8.86 -1.64 5.09
CA MET A 37 -9.27 -2.28 3.84
C MET A 37 -8.76 -3.73 3.73
N GLU A 38 -7.63 -4.06 4.35
CA GLU A 38 -7.13 -5.43 4.48
C GLU A 38 -8.17 -6.35 5.13
N LYS A 39 -8.82 -5.86 6.20
CA LYS A 39 -9.94 -6.59 6.85
C LYS A 39 -11.15 -6.76 5.94
N GLN A 40 -11.30 -5.90 4.93
CA GLN A 40 -12.37 -5.96 3.94
C GLN A 40 -12.00 -6.83 2.72
N GLY A 41 -10.80 -7.43 2.70
CA GLY A 41 -10.35 -8.34 1.65
C GLY A 41 -9.32 -7.75 0.67
N LEU A 42 -8.77 -6.57 0.96
CA LEU A 42 -7.63 -6.03 0.22
C LEU A 42 -6.36 -6.83 0.57
N LYS A 43 -5.53 -7.16 -0.43
CA LYS A 43 -4.23 -7.78 -0.19
C LYS A 43 -3.17 -6.71 -0.05
N LEU A 44 -2.36 -6.82 0.99
CA LEU A 44 -1.28 -5.88 1.27
C LEU A 44 0.08 -6.58 1.24
N THR A 45 1.05 -6.01 0.54
CA THR A 45 2.46 -6.39 0.64
C THR A 45 3.28 -5.21 1.14
N VAL A 46 4.07 -5.46 2.18
CA VAL A 46 4.99 -4.46 2.73
C VAL A 46 6.41 -4.78 2.27
N THR A 47 7.02 -3.88 1.49
CA THR A 47 8.43 -3.97 1.13
C THR A 47 9.28 -3.25 2.19
N ALA A 48 10.31 -3.92 2.69
CA ALA A 48 11.24 -3.34 3.64
C ALA A 48 12.23 -2.45 2.90
N CYS A 49 12.41 -1.21 3.35
CA CYS A 49 13.48 -0.36 2.84
C CYS A 49 14.83 -0.80 3.41
N ALA A 50 15.89 -0.61 2.63
CA ALA A 50 17.25 -0.78 3.11
C ALA A 50 17.56 0.23 4.23
N PRO A 51 18.58 -0.03 5.08
CA PRO A 51 18.93 0.84 6.20
C PRO A 51 19.32 2.27 5.82
N ASP A 52 19.65 2.51 4.55
CA ASP A 52 19.94 3.81 3.97
C ASP A 52 18.69 4.55 3.45
N GLY A 53 17.51 3.95 3.62
CA GLY A 53 16.23 4.49 3.15
C GLY A 53 15.95 4.23 1.68
N THR A 54 16.83 3.50 0.97
CA THR A 54 16.59 3.14 -0.43
C THR A 54 15.67 1.92 -0.52
N ILE A 55 14.90 1.86 -1.61
CA ILE A 55 14.11 0.69 -1.99
C ILE A 55 14.74 0.13 -3.25
N ASP A 56 14.96 -1.18 -3.24
CA ASP A 56 15.34 -1.90 -4.45
C ASP A 56 14.11 -2.01 -5.38
N PRO A 57 14.16 -1.44 -6.60
CA PRO A 57 13.10 -1.61 -7.58
C PRO A 57 12.82 -3.07 -7.93
N ASP A 58 13.82 -3.96 -7.79
CA ASP A 58 13.64 -5.39 -8.03
C ASP A 58 12.74 -6.04 -6.98
N ASP A 59 12.76 -5.55 -5.73
CA ASP A 59 11.87 -6.04 -4.68
C ASP A 59 10.43 -5.60 -4.91
N ILE A 60 10.22 -4.39 -5.44
CA ILE A 60 8.90 -3.98 -5.94
C ILE A 60 8.50 -4.88 -7.11
N SER A 61 9.39 -5.09 -8.09
CA SER A 61 9.08 -5.86 -9.29
C SER A 61 8.67 -7.31 -8.97
N LYS A 62 9.33 -7.95 -8.00
CA LYS A 62 8.97 -9.30 -7.50
C LYS A 62 7.65 -9.32 -6.75
N ALA A 63 7.29 -8.22 -6.09
CA ALA A 63 6.03 -8.10 -5.35
C ALA A 63 4.83 -7.80 -6.26
N ILE A 64 5.05 -7.28 -7.48
CA ILE A 64 3.98 -7.00 -8.45
C ILE A 64 3.27 -8.30 -8.86
N GLN A 65 1.96 -8.32 -8.68
CA GLN A 65 1.06 -9.38 -9.09
C GLN A 65 0.06 -8.85 -10.13
N PRO A 66 -0.66 -9.71 -10.89
CA PRO A 66 -1.62 -9.27 -11.90
C PRO A 66 -2.76 -8.41 -11.35
N ASP A 67 -3.06 -8.55 -10.05
CA ASP A 67 -4.05 -7.81 -9.28
C ASP A 67 -3.46 -6.57 -8.56
N THR A 68 -2.17 -6.25 -8.76
CA THR A 68 -1.56 -5.05 -8.19
C THR A 68 -2.14 -3.79 -8.84
N ARG A 69 -2.70 -2.91 -8.00
CA ARG A 69 -3.30 -1.63 -8.43
C ARG A 69 -2.57 -0.41 -7.87
N LEU A 70 -1.79 -0.57 -6.81
CA LEU A 70 -1.11 0.52 -6.12
C LEU A 70 0.21 0.05 -5.49
#